data_AF-A0A0S6WWG3-F1
#
_entry.id   AF-A0A0S6WWG3-F1
#
_cell.length_a   1.000
_cell.length_b   1.000
_cell.length_c   1.000
_cell.angle_alpha   90.00
_cell.angle_beta   90.00
_cell.angle_gamma   90.00
#
_symmetry.space_group_name_H-M   'P 1'
#
loop_
_entity.id
_entity.type
_entity.pdbx_description
1 polymer ?
#
loop_
_entity_poly.entity_id
_entity_poly.type
_entity_poly.pdbx_seq_one_letter_code
_entity_poly.pdbx_strand_id
1 'polypeptide(L)'
;MRPVVVRQGSTPAMSAARTIFEGTGTRLFVSGLTDGDYYFTIADAAAGAAPSPPLHLAVMHQSLSRALWLTALGALVFAATVFVILRGARRER
;
A
#
# COMPACT_ATOMS: atom_id res chain seq x y z
N MET A 1 28.59 -1.20 16.98
CA MET A 1 27.13 -1.42 16.82
C MET A 1 26.92 -2.87 16.45
N ARG A 2 25.97 -3.57 17.08
CA ARG A 2 25.68 -4.97 16.72
C ARG A 2 24.84 -5.00 15.44
N PRO A 3 25.09 -5.94 14.52
CA PRO A 3 24.23 -6.14 13.36
C PRO A 3 22.85 -6.62 13.80
N VAL A 4 21.81 -6.14 13.13
CA VAL A 4 20.41 -6.53 13.36
C VAL A 4 19.81 -7.09 12.07
N VAL A 5 18.90 -8.04 12.21
CA VAL A 5 18.15 -8.65 11.13
C VAL A 5 16.69 -8.29 11.29
N VAL A 6 16.07 -7.77 10.24
CA VAL A 6 14.63 -7.49 10.19
C VAL A 6 13.96 -8.48 9.27
N ARG A 7 12.91 -9.13 9.77
CA ARG A 7 12.11 -10.10 9.02
C ARG A 7 10.70 -9.59 8.83
N GLN A 8 10.11 -9.92 7.68
CA GLN A 8 8.74 -9.59 7.30
C GLN A 8 7.98 -10.87 6.95
N GLY A 9 6.78 -11.03 7.49
CA GLY A 9 5.86 -12.13 7.20
C GLY A 9 4.45 -11.63 6.93
N SER A 10 3.61 -12.51 6.38
CA SER A 10 2.17 -12.27 6.14
C SER A 10 1.28 -12.87 7.24
N THR A 11 1.86 -13.55 8.23
CA THR A 11 1.13 -14.18 9.34
C THR A 11 1.78 -13.84 10.68
N PRO A 12 0.99 -13.82 11.77
CA PRO A 12 1.51 -13.58 13.12
C PRO A 12 2.58 -14.59 13.55
N ALA A 13 2.46 -15.83 13.08
CA ALA A 13 3.37 -16.93 13.43
C ALA A 13 4.75 -16.82 12.76
N MET A 14 4.93 -15.89 11.80
CA MET A 14 6.20 -15.65 11.09
C MET A 14 6.81 -16.88 10.40
N SER A 15 6.03 -17.95 10.16
CA SER A 15 6.53 -19.24 9.68
C SER A 15 7.16 -19.17 8.28
N ALA A 16 6.74 -18.21 7.45
CA ALA A 16 7.30 -17.93 6.13
C ALA A 16 7.92 -16.52 6.04
N ALA A 17 8.47 -16.02 7.15
CA ALA A 17 9.04 -14.68 7.20
C ALA A 17 10.33 -14.57 6.37
N ARG A 18 10.41 -13.58 5.49
CA ARG A 18 11.60 -13.25 4.69
C ARG A 18 12.45 -12.19 5.40
N THR A 19 13.77 -12.28 5.29
CA THR A 19 14.67 -11.20 5.73
C THR A 19 14.59 -10.05 4.74
N ILE A 20 14.32 -8.84 5.24
CA ILE A 20 14.25 -7.62 4.41
C ILE A 20 15.42 -6.67 4.65
N PHE A 21 16.13 -6.84 5.76
CA PHE A 21 17.29 -6.05 6.09
C PHE A 21 18.22 -6.84 7.02
N GLU A 22 19.51 -6.69 6.80
CA GLU A 22 20.57 -7.18 7.68
C GLU A 22 21.71 -6.16 7.68
N GLY A 23 22.12 -5.70 8.86
CA GLY A 23 23.23 -4.76 8.97
C GLY A 23 23.21 -3.94 10.25
N THR A 24 24.08 -2.93 10.31
CA THR A 24 24.18 -2.03 11.46
C THR A 24 23.43 -0.74 11.16
N GLY A 25 22.20 -0.63 11.65
CA GLY A 25 21.35 0.55 11.47
C GLY A 25 20.42 0.75 12.66
N THR A 26 20.05 2.01 12.93
CA THR A 26 19.10 2.36 14.00
C THR A 26 17.69 2.62 13.47
N ARG A 27 17.54 2.75 12.16
CA ARG A 27 16.27 3.02 11.46
C ARG A 27 16.24 2.27 10.14
N LEU A 28 15.07 1.75 9.80
CA LEU A 28 14.76 1.14 8.51
C LEU A 28 13.51 1.82 7.95
N PHE A 29 13.55 2.17 6.68
CA PHE A 29 12.40 2.68 5.95
C PHE A 29 11.98 1.66 4.89
N VAL A 30 10.71 1.26 4.91
CA VAL A 30 10.16 0.29 3.97
C VAL A 30 9.00 0.97 3.22
N SER A 31 9.03 0.93 1.89
CA SER A 31 8.04 1.56 1.01
C SER A 31 7.59 0.61 -0.10
N GLY A 32 6.53 0.99 -0.81
CA GLY A 32 5.99 0.20 -1.92
C GLY A 32 5.27 -1.09 -1.49
N LEU A 33 4.79 -1.15 -0.23
CA LEU A 33 3.95 -2.25 0.22
C LEU A 33 2.59 -2.14 -0.46
N THR A 34 2.05 -3.26 -0.91
CA THR A 34 0.68 -3.34 -1.41
C THR A 34 -0.32 -3.37 -0.26
N ASP A 35 -1.62 -3.31 -0.56
CA ASP A 35 -2.65 -3.58 0.43
C ASP A 35 -2.46 -4.93 1.11
N GLY A 36 -2.64 -4.96 2.43
CA GLY A 36 -2.63 -6.20 3.21
C GLY A 36 -2.04 -6.06 4.61
N ASP A 37 -2.03 -7.19 5.30
CA ASP A 37 -1.48 -7.34 6.63
C ASP A 37 -0.04 -7.82 6.58
N TYR A 38 0.82 -7.10 7.30
CA TYR A 38 2.24 -7.40 7.40
C TYR A 38 2.64 -7.54 8.86
N TYR A 39 3.56 -8.45 9.11
CA TYR A 39 4.15 -8.68 10.41
C TYR A 39 5.66 -8.50 10.32
N PHE A 40 6.24 -7.76 11.25
CA PHE A 40 7.68 -7.49 11.30
C PHE A 40 8.27 -7.94 12.62
N THR A 41 9.47 -8.51 12.57
CA THR A 41 10.28 -8.76 13.77
C THR A 41 11.70 -8.30 13.56
N ILE A 42 12.36 -7.97 14.67
CA ILE A 42 13.76 -7.55 14.69
C ILE A 42 14.50 -8.47 15.65
N ALA A 43 15.67 -8.95 15.25
CA ALA A 43 16.57 -9.73 16.09
C ALA A 43 18.00 -9.22 15.94
N ASP A 44 18.84 -9.44 16.95
CA ASP A 44 20.30 -9.33 16.74
C ASP A 44 20.72 -10.37 15.69
N ALA A 45 21.69 -10.06 14.82
CA ALA A 45 22.21 -11.01 13.84
C ALA A 45 23.10 -12.10 14.46
N ALA A 46 23.28 -12.09 15.77
CA ALA A 46 23.97 -13.15 16.50
C ALA A 46 23.13 -14.44 16.43
N ALA A 47 23.80 -15.57 16.17
CA ALA A 47 23.14 -16.87 16.12
C ALA A 47 22.40 -17.17 17.44
N GLY A 48 21.11 -17.48 17.34
CA GLY A 48 20.27 -17.81 18.50
C GLY A 48 19.65 -16.62 19.25
N ALA A 49 19.79 -15.38 18.75
CA ALA A 49 19.09 -14.25 19.34
C ALA A 49 17.57 -14.40 19.20
N ALA A 50 16.85 -14.22 20.31
CA ALA A 50 15.40 -14.22 20.29
C ALA A 50 14.88 -12.99 19.52
N PRO A 51 13.93 -13.17 18.57
CA PRO A 51 13.31 -12.05 17.90
C PRO A 51 12.40 -11.26 18.85
N SER A 52 12.19 -9.99 18.54
CA SER A 52 11.19 -9.15 19.18
C SER A 52 9.78 -9.73 19.00
N PRO A 53 8.80 -9.29 19.81
CA PRO A 53 7.39 -9.51 19.49
C PRO A 53 7.06 -8.99 18.07
N PRO A 54 6.16 -9.67 17.34
CA PRO A 54 5.80 -9.26 15.99
C PRO A 54 5.00 -7.95 16.02
N LEU A 55 5.48 -6.97 15.26
CA LEU A 55 4.76 -5.73 14.96
C LEU A 55 3.79 -5.99 13.81
N HIS A 56 2.50 -5.75 14.03
CA HIS A 56 1.48 -5.81 12.98
C HIS A 56 1.32 -4.44 12.30
N LEU A 57 1.26 -4.46 10.97
CA LEU A 57 1.10 -3.30 10.12
C LEU A 57 0.06 -3.60 9.04
N ALA A 58 -1.09 -2.95 9.13
CA ALA A 58 -2.14 -3.02 8.11
C ALA A 58 -1.94 -1.87 7.09
N VAL A 59 -1.73 -2.23 5.82
CA VAL A 59 -1.61 -1.27 4.72
C VAL A 59 -2.94 -1.21 3.98
N MET A 60 -3.53 -0.01 3.93
CA MET A 60 -4.77 0.25 3.20
C MET A 60 -4.60 1.46 2.29
N HIS A 61 -4.58 1.23 0.99
CA HIS A 61 -4.62 2.22 -0.06
C HIS A 61 -6.06 2.66 -0.26
N GLN A 62 -6.24 3.96 -0.51
CA GLN A 62 -7.50 4.44 -1.01
C GLN A 62 -7.80 3.82 -2.37
N SER A 63 -9.05 3.40 -2.55
CA SER A 63 -9.49 2.64 -3.72
C SER A 63 -9.42 3.52 -4.98
N LEU A 64 -8.40 3.28 -5.81
CA LEU A 64 -8.30 3.85 -7.15
C LEU A 64 -9.55 3.50 -7.99
N SER A 65 -10.12 2.32 -7.79
CA SER A 65 -11.35 1.91 -8.46
C SER A 65 -12.54 2.83 -8.14
N ARG A 66 -12.71 3.27 -6.89
CA ARG A 66 -13.74 4.27 -6.54
C ARG A 66 -13.50 5.59 -7.25
N ALA A 67 -12.26 6.06 -7.27
CA ALA A 67 -11.91 7.30 -7.97
C ALA A 67 -12.23 7.20 -9.47
N LEU A 68 -11.85 6.11 -10.13
CA LEU A 68 -12.14 5.88 -11.55
C LEU A 68 -13.65 5.84 -11.84
N TRP A 69 -14.45 5.21 -10.99
CA TRP A 69 -15.91 5.19 -11.13
C TRP A 69 -16.52 6.59 -10.99
N LEU A 70 -16.09 7.36 -10.01
CA LEU A 70 -16.56 8.73 -9.81
C LEU A 70 -16.16 9.63 -10.98
N THR A 71 -14.92 9.49 -11.48
CA THR A 71 -14.45 10.22 -12.67
C THR A 71 -15.25 9.85 -13.91
N ALA A 72 -15.50 8.56 -14.16
CA ALA A 72 -16.28 8.10 -15.30
C ALA A 72 -17.73 8.62 -15.23
N LEU A 73 -18.33 8.61 -14.05
CA LEU A 73 -19.67 9.15 -13.83
C LEU A 73 -19.71 10.65 -14.11
N GLY A 74 -18.74 11.41 -13.59
CA GLY A 74 -18.61 12.84 -13.86
C GLY A 74 -18.41 13.15 -15.35
N ALA A 75 -17.57 12.38 -16.03
CA ALA A 75 -17.32 12.50 -17.47
C ALA A 75 -18.59 12.22 -18.30
N LEU A 76 -19.39 11.25 -17.90
CA LEU A 76 -20.67 10.93 -18.54
C LEU A 76 -21.66 12.10 -18.44
N VAL A 77 -21.84 12.64 -17.23
CA VAL A 77 -22.73 13.78 -17.00
C VAL A 77 -22.25 15.01 -17.77
N PHE A 78 -20.95 15.27 -17.75
CA PHE A 78 -20.34 16.35 -18.52
C PHE A 78 -20.61 16.20 -20.03
N ALA A 79 -20.39 15.01 -20.58
CA ALA A 79 -20.65 14.73 -22.00
C ALA A 79 -22.13 14.90 -22.37
N ALA A 80 -23.06 14.48 -21.49
CA ALA A 80 -24.49 14.67 -21.70
C ALA A 80 -24.87 16.16 -21.73
N THR A 81 -24.33 16.97 -20.81
CA THR A 81 -24.55 18.42 -20.79
C THR A 81 -24.02 19.08 -22.06
N VAL A 82 -22.80 18.73 -22.49
CA VAL A 82 -22.22 19.24 -23.74
C VAL A 82 -23.08 18.85 -24.95
N PHE A 83 -23.56 17.61 -25.01
CA PHE A 83 -24.43 17.14 -26.08
C PHE A 83 -25.74 17.95 -26.16
N VAL A 84 -26.37 18.22 -25.02
CA VAL A 84 -27.59 19.05 -24.95
C VAL A 84 -27.33 20.45 -25.47
N ILE A 85 -26.23 21.10 -25.05
CA ILE A 85 -25.85 22.44 -25.50
C ILE A 85 -25.62 22.47 -27.01
N LEU A 86 -24.83 21.53 -27.54
CA LEU A 86 -24.53 21.46 -28.97
C LEU A 86 -25.79 21.19 -29.81
N ARG A 87 -26.68 20.33 -29.33
CA ARG A 87 -27.95 20.04 -30.00
C ARG A 87 -28.89 21.23 -29.98
N GLY A 88 -28.92 21.99 -28.88
CA GLY A 88 -29.67 23.24 -28.76
C GLY A 88 -29.17 24.29 -29.76
N ALA A 89 -27.86 24.57 -29.73
CA ALA A 89 -27.23 25.55 -30.62
C ALA A 89 -27.41 25.25 -32.12
N ARG A 90 -27.57 23.96 -32.49
CA ARG A 90 -27.83 23.54 -33.87
C ARG A 90 -29.29 23.69 -34.32
N ARG A 91 -30.25 23.78 -33.40
CA ARG A 91 -31.68 23.96 -33.72
C ARG A 91 -32.09 25.42 -33.86
N GLU A 92 -31.30 26.34 -33.31
CA GLU A 92 -31.52 27.79 -33.38
C GLU A 92 -30.90 28.44 -34.63
N ARG A 93 -30.12 27.67 -35.41
CA ARG A 93 -29.68 28.04 -36.76
C ARG A 93 -30.60 27.45 -37.80
#